data_AF-A0A7S0IME3-F1
#
_entry.id   AF-A0A7S0IME3-F1
#
_cell.length_a   1.000
_cell.length_b   1.000
_cell.length_c   1.000
_cell.angle_alpha   90.00
_cell.angle_beta   90.00
_cell.angle_gamma   90.00
#
_symmetry.space_group_name_H-M   'P 1'
#
loop_
_entity.id
_entity.type
_entity.pdbx_description
1 polymer ?
#
loop_
_entity_poly.entity_id
_entity_poly.type
_entity_poly.pdbx_seq_one_letter_code
_entity_poly.pdbx_strand_id
1 'polypeptide(L)'
;GGLVPDYVHFHRVRFQMIYVLRGWVRLAYEAQGEPFVLRAGSFVTQPPTIRHRVLECSDGLEVLEIGSPAEHATLADHEHVLPDEIDATRAFAGQRFVKHVPNETDEVAA
;
A
#
# COMPACT_ATOMS: atom_id res chain seq x y z
N GLY A 1 7.00 -4.75 -18.08
CA GLY A 1 6.16 -4.81 -16.88
C GLY A 1 5.90 -6.26 -16.59
N GLY A 2 5.15 -6.54 -15.52
CA GLY A 2 4.86 -7.90 -15.07
C GLY A 2 5.13 -8.08 -13.59
N LEU A 3 5.45 -9.32 -13.20
CA LEU A 3 5.68 -9.70 -11.81
C LEU A 3 6.84 -8.93 -11.20
N VAL A 4 6.64 -8.45 -9.97
CA VAL A 4 7.67 -7.80 -9.17
C VAL A 4 8.22 -8.82 -8.16
N PRO A 5 9.55 -9.01 -8.05
CA PRO A 5 10.16 -9.94 -7.11
C PRO A 5 10.18 -9.35 -5.69
N ASP A 6 9.01 -8.94 -5.20
CA ASP A 6 8.80 -8.40 -3.86
C ASP A 6 8.32 -9.49 -2.89
N TYR A 7 8.45 -9.22 -1.60
CA TYR A 7 8.07 -10.10 -0.49
C TYR A 7 7.20 -9.33 0.50
N VAL A 8 6.52 -10.05 1.41
CA VAL A 8 5.73 -9.38 2.44
C VAL A 8 6.66 -8.64 3.40
N HIS A 9 6.49 -7.33 3.50
CA HIS A 9 7.31 -6.48 4.33
C HIS A 9 6.50 -5.33 4.93
N PHE A 10 7.12 -4.62 5.87
CA PHE A 10 6.56 -3.43 6.47
C PHE A 10 7.66 -2.44 6.88
N HIS A 11 7.26 -1.19 7.12
CA HIS A 11 8.17 -0.13 7.54
C HIS A 11 7.88 0.34 8.97
N ARG A 12 8.95 0.62 9.73
CA ARG A 12 8.87 1.31 11.03
C ARG A 12 8.95 2.82 10.82
N VAL A 13 7.85 3.39 10.32
CA VAL A 13 7.67 4.81 10.00
C VAL A 13 6.65 5.46 10.93
N ARG A 14 6.60 6.79 10.91
CA ARG A 14 5.48 7.57 11.47
C ARG A 14 4.42 7.87 10.42
N PHE A 15 4.81 7.97 9.16
CA PHE A 15 3.91 8.21 8.03
C PHE A 15 4.56 7.68 6.76
N GLN A 16 3.77 7.06 5.89
CA GLN A 16 4.18 6.71 4.54
C GLN A 16 2.95 6.72 3.62
N MET A 17 3.15 7.14 2.38
CA MET A 17 2.15 7.03 1.33
C MET A 17 2.83 6.84 -0.03
N ILE A 18 2.11 6.21 -0.95
CA ILE A 18 2.48 6.15 -2.36
C ILE A 18 1.38 6.80 -3.21
N TYR A 19 1.79 7.55 -4.22
CA TYR A 19 0.91 8.15 -5.22
C TYR A 19 1.41 7.78 -6.62
N VAL A 20 0.56 7.23 -7.46
CA VAL A 20 0.96 6.80 -8.81
C VAL A 20 0.96 8.00 -9.75
N LEU A 21 2.12 8.34 -10.30
CA LEU A 21 2.29 9.44 -11.28
C LEU A 21 2.04 8.96 -12.71
N ARG A 22 2.54 7.77 -13.06
CA ARG A 22 2.37 7.14 -14.38
C ARG A 22 2.26 5.63 -14.26
N GLY A 23 1.52 5.00 -15.17
CA GLY A 23 1.40 3.55 -15.23
C GLY A 23 0.41 2.97 -14.22
N TRP A 24 0.64 1.72 -13.80
CA TRP A 24 -0.16 1.02 -12.81
C TRP A 24 0.67 0.04 -11.96
N VAL A 25 0.19 -0.24 -10.76
CA VAL A 25 0.79 -1.20 -9.81
C VAL A 25 -0.30 -2.03 -9.14
N ARG A 26 -0.11 -3.34 -9.03
CA ARG A 26 -0.98 -4.28 -8.31
C ARG A 26 -0.35 -4.62 -6.96
N LEU A 27 -1.08 -4.38 -5.88
CA LEU A 27 -0.59 -4.47 -4.50
C LEU A 27 -1.53 -5.30 -3.62
N ALA A 28 -0.97 -5.98 -2.62
CA ALA A 28 -1.71 -6.57 -1.51
C ALA A 28 -1.35 -5.84 -0.21
N TYR A 29 -2.32 -5.62 0.67
CA TYR A 29 -2.16 -4.96 1.96
C TYR A 29 -2.90 -5.75 3.04
N GLU A 30 -2.30 -5.80 4.24
CA GLU A 30 -2.91 -6.37 5.45
C GLU A 30 -4.26 -5.73 5.74
N ALA A 31 -5.23 -6.58 6.07
CA ALA A 31 -6.61 -6.22 6.38
C ALA A 31 -7.43 -5.62 5.22
N GLN A 32 -6.94 -5.71 3.97
CA GLN A 32 -7.62 -5.11 2.80
C GLN A 32 -8.22 -6.14 1.83
N GLY A 33 -8.08 -7.44 2.12
CA GLY A 33 -8.61 -8.49 1.25
C GLY A 33 -7.81 -8.63 -0.04
N GLU A 34 -8.53 -8.92 -1.13
CA GLU A 34 -7.91 -9.22 -2.43
C GLU A 34 -6.99 -8.09 -2.94
N PRO A 35 -5.86 -8.43 -3.59
CA PRO A 35 -4.97 -7.43 -4.13
C PRO A 35 -5.66 -6.57 -5.21
N PHE A 36 -5.37 -5.28 -5.21
CA PHE A 36 -5.99 -4.29 -6.10
C PHE A 36 -4.96 -3.54 -6.93
N VAL A 37 -5.43 -2.85 -7.97
CA VAL A 37 -4.58 -2.05 -8.87
C VAL A 37 -4.74 -0.57 -8.57
N LEU A 38 -3.62 0.12 -8.37
CA LEU A 38 -3.54 1.58 -8.39
C LEU A 38 -3.09 2.03 -9.78
N ARG A 39 -3.70 3.11 -10.28
CA ARG A 39 -3.36 3.74 -11.56
C ARG A 39 -2.97 5.20 -11.34
N ALA A 40 -2.41 5.85 -12.36
CA ALA A 40 -2.10 7.28 -12.31
C ALA A 40 -3.23 8.08 -11.65
N GLY A 41 -2.89 8.87 -10.62
CA GLY A 41 -3.82 9.63 -9.81
C GLY A 41 -4.31 8.95 -8.53
N SER A 42 -4.13 7.63 -8.40
CA SER A 42 -4.48 6.87 -7.20
C SER A 42 -3.40 7.00 -6.12
N PHE A 43 -3.81 6.92 -4.85
CA PHE A 43 -2.88 6.85 -3.73
C PHE A 43 -3.36 5.89 -2.66
N VAL A 44 -2.40 5.40 -1.88
CA VAL A 44 -2.69 4.74 -0.60
C VAL A 44 -1.80 5.31 0.49
N THR A 45 -2.30 5.37 1.72
CA THR A 45 -1.42 5.44 2.88
C THR A 45 -0.84 4.04 3.15
N GLN A 46 0.38 4.00 3.66
CA GLN A 46 1.00 2.81 4.20
C GLN A 46 1.24 3.05 5.69
N PRO A 47 0.20 2.85 6.54
CA PRO A 47 0.33 3.09 7.96
C PRO A 47 1.49 2.33 8.61
N PRO A 48 2.02 2.80 9.75
CA PRO A 48 3.16 2.17 10.41
C PRO A 48 2.95 0.67 10.59
N THR A 49 3.91 -0.14 10.13
CA THR A 49 3.89 -1.60 10.27
C THR A 49 2.79 -2.36 9.51
N ILE A 50 2.06 -1.73 8.58
CA ILE A 50 1.14 -2.47 7.70
C ILE A 50 1.94 -3.43 6.80
N ARG A 51 1.58 -4.71 6.79
CA ARG A 51 2.18 -5.66 5.84
C ARG A 51 1.67 -5.38 4.45
N HIS A 52 2.57 -5.37 3.49
CA HIS A 52 2.20 -5.19 2.10
C HIS A 52 3.20 -5.85 1.16
N ARG A 53 2.79 -5.98 -0.10
CA ARG A 53 3.60 -6.57 -1.17
C ARG A 53 3.16 -6.03 -2.53
N VAL A 54 4.12 -5.64 -3.35
CA VAL A 54 3.94 -5.36 -4.78
C VAL A 54 3.90 -6.68 -5.55
N LEU A 55 2.83 -6.92 -6.30
CA LEU A 55 2.67 -8.15 -7.08
C LEU A 55 3.12 -7.96 -8.53
N GLU A 56 2.62 -6.89 -9.17
CA GLU A 56 2.85 -6.63 -10.59
C GLU A 56 2.88 -5.13 -10.87
N CYS A 57 3.56 -4.72 -11.95
CA CYS A 57 3.54 -3.34 -12.43
C CYS A 57 3.57 -3.21 -13.95
N SER A 58 3.13 -2.06 -14.46
CA SER A 58 3.32 -1.68 -15.85
C SER A 58 4.78 -1.40 -16.20
N ASP A 59 5.11 -1.46 -17.49
CA ASP A 59 6.30 -0.76 -17.99
C ASP A 59 6.23 0.73 -17.65
N GLY A 60 7.36 1.30 -17.23
CA GLY A 60 7.48 2.72 -16.92
C GLY A 60 6.57 3.21 -15.79
N LEU A 61 6.22 2.33 -14.84
CA LEU A 61 5.56 2.74 -13.59
C LEU A 61 6.40 3.84 -12.91
N GLU A 62 5.72 4.91 -12.50
CA GLU A 62 6.31 5.94 -11.65
C GLU A 62 5.40 6.23 -10.46
N VAL A 63 6.01 6.25 -9.29
CA VAL A 63 5.35 6.47 -8.01
C VAL A 63 6.10 7.56 -7.26
N LEU A 64 5.36 8.50 -6.70
CA LEU A 64 5.85 9.37 -5.64
C LEU A 64 5.62 8.67 -4.30
N GLU A 65 6.70 8.40 -3.59
CA GLU A 65 6.65 7.89 -2.23
C GLU A 65 7.07 8.97 -1.25
N ILE A 66 6.26 9.19 -0.21
CA ILE A 66 6.55 10.15 0.86
C ILE A 66 6.58 9.38 2.17
N GLY A 67 7.69 9.42 2.88
CA GLY A 67 7.89 8.76 4.16
C GLY A 67 8.47 9.69 5.23
N SER A 68 8.14 9.44 6.50
CA SER A 68 8.76 10.11 7.66
C SER A 68 8.91 9.15 8.85
N PRO A 69 10.06 9.10 9.53
CA PRO A 69 11.31 9.79 9.22
C PRO A 69 11.93 9.36 7.88
N ALA A 70 12.81 10.19 7.33
CA ALA A 70 13.49 9.91 6.06
C ALA A 70 14.27 8.59 6.12
N GLU A 71 15.00 8.36 7.21
CA GLU A 71 15.64 7.08 7.50
C GLU A 71 14.73 6.23 8.41
N HIS A 72 14.37 5.04 7.92
CA HIS A 72 13.52 4.10 8.65
C HIS A 72 13.85 2.66 8.25
N ALA A 73 13.50 1.71 9.10
CA ALA A 73 13.73 0.29 8.84
C ALA A 73 12.62 -0.30 7.97
N THR A 74 13.00 -1.05 6.94
CA THR A 74 12.16 -2.00 6.20
C THR A 74 12.45 -3.40 6.71
N LEU A 75 11.43 -4.14 7.11
CA LEU A 75 11.57 -5.48 7.66
C LEU A 75 10.73 -6.48 6.88
N ALA A 76 11.34 -7.62 6.53
CA ALA A 76 10.63 -8.75 5.98
C ALA A 76 9.74 -9.40 7.05
N ASP A 77 8.57 -9.87 6.64
CA ASP A 77 7.71 -10.74 7.43
C ASP A 77 7.49 -12.03 6.64
N HIS A 78 8.19 -13.09 7.03
CA HIS A 78 8.17 -14.37 6.31
C HIS A 78 6.98 -15.26 6.68
N GLU A 79 6.25 -14.91 7.74
CA GLU A 79 5.15 -15.72 8.26
C GLU A 79 3.78 -15.17 7.83
N HIS A 80 3.66 -13.85 7.68
CA HIS A 80 2.41 -13.23 7.25
C HIS A 80 2.10 -13.54 5.78
N VAL A 81 0.87 -14.02 5.53
CA VAL A 81 0.39 -14.37 4.19
C VAL A 81 -0.60 -13.30 3.73
N LEU A 82 -0.39 -12.75 2.53
CA LEU A 82 -1.31 -11.85 1.86
C LEU A 82 -1.85 -12.49 0.56
N PRO A 83 -3.11 -12.23 0.17
CA PRO A 83 -4.10 -11.44 0.89
C PRO A 83 -4.61 -12.13 2.17
N ASP A 84 -5.15 -11.35 3.09
CA ASP A 84 -5.75 -11.79 4.36
C ASP A 84 -7.19 -11.26 4.52
N GLU A 85 -7.82 -11.52 5.68
CA GLU A 85 -9.19 -11.13 5.95
C GLU A 85 -9.36 -9.60 6.01
N ILE A 86 -10.49 -9.08 5.50
CA ILE A 86 -10.78 -7.65 5.53
C ILE A 86 -11.11 -7.19 6.96
N ASP A 87 -10.41 -6.16 7.44
CA ASP A 87 -10.76 -5.40 8.64
C ASP A 87 -10.56 -3.89 8.39
N ALA A 88 -11.62 -3.23 7.94
CA ALA A 88 -11.63 -1.79 7.67
C ALA A 88 -11.49 -0.92 8.94
N THR A 89 -11.64 -1.52 10.13
CA THR A 89 -11.49 -0.83 11.41
C THR A 89 -10.06 -0.92 11.97
N ARG A 90 -9.22 -1.75 11.35
CA ARG A 90 -7.83 -1.97 11.76
C ARG A 90 -7.06 -0.66 11.82
N ALA A 91 -6.49 -0.39 12.99
CA ALA A 91 -5.59 0.73 13.20
C ALA A 91 -4.15 0.23 13.40
N PHE A 92 -3.23 0.91 12.74
CA PHE A 92 -1.80 0.65 12.71
C PHE A 92 -1.08 1.82 13.40
N ALA A 93 -0.71 1.64 14.67
CA ALA A 93 -0.21 2.73 15.52
C ALA A 93 -1.12 3.98 15.49
N GLY A 94 -2.44 3.77 15.52
CA GLY A 94 -3.45 4.84 15.50
C GLY A 94 -3.80 5.39 14.11
N GLN A 95 -3.20 4.88 13.04
CA GLN A 95 -3.51 5.28 11.66
C GLN A 95 -4.33 4.20 10.94
N ARG A 96 -5.31 4.60 10.13
CA ARG A 96 -6.04 3.69 9.24
C ARG A 96 -5.42 3.70 7.85
N PHE A 97 -5.59 2.57 7.16
CA PHE A 97 -5.33 2.51 5.73
C PHE A 97 -6.34 3.39 4.98
N VAL A 98 -5.86 4.17 4.03
CA VAL A 98 -6.67 5.02 3.15
C VAL A 98 -6.28 4.68 1.73
N LYS A 99 -7.27 4.44 0.88
CA LYS A 99 -7.11 4.27 -0.56
C LYS A 99 -7.98 5.30 -1.26
N HIS A 100 -7.41 5.98 -2.24
CA HIS A 100 -8.13 6.85 -3.15
C HIS A 100 -7.87 6.43 -4.59
N VAL A 101 -8.92 6.44 -5.40
CA VAL A 101 -8.88 6.17 -6.84
C VAL A 101 -9.61 7.33 -7.53
N PRO A 102 -9.02 7.94 -8.57
CA PRO A 102 -9.68 9.02 -9.30
C PRO A 102 -11.03 8.58 -9.85
N ASN A 103 -12.04 9.44 -9.70
CA ASN A 103 -13.42 9.24 -10.18
C ASN A 103 -14.19 8.08 -9.52
N GLU A 104 -13.66 7.47 -8.46
CA GLU A 104 -14.48 6.76 -7.48
C GLU A 104 -14.97 7.81 -6.47
N THR A 105 -16.29 7.97 -6.31
CA THR A 105 -16.85 8.89 -5.31
C THR A 105 -16.47 8.37 -3.93
N ASP A 106 -15.80 9.18 -3.12
CA ASP A 106 -15.46 8.82 -1.75
C ASP A 106 -16.75 8.62 -0.94
N GLU A 107 -17.14 7.35 -0.67
CA GLU A 107 -17.96 7.05 0.50
C GLU A 107 -17.06 7.21 1.72
N VAL A 108 -16.87 8.46 2.13
CA VAL A 108 -16.29 8.75 3.44
C VAL A 108 -17.30 8.21 4.46
N ALA A 109 -16.99 7.05 5.04
CA ALA A 109 -17.66 6.56 6.23
C ALA A 109 -17.45 7.59 7.35
N ALA A 110 -18.46 8.45 7.52
CA ALA A 110 -18.61 9.38 8.63
C ALA A 110 -18.86 8.64 9.94
#